data_AF-C2FTA2-F1
#
_entry.id   AF-C2FTA2-F1
#
_cell.length_a   1.000
_cell.length_b   1.000
_cell.length_c   1.000
_cell.angle_alpha   90.00
_cell.angle_beta   90.00
_cell.angle_gamma   90.00
#
_symmetry.space_group_name_H-M   'P 1'
#
loop_
_entity.id
_entity.type
_entity.pdbx_description
1 polymer ?
#
loop_
_entity_poly.entity_id
_entity_poly.type
_entity_poly.pdbx_seq_one_letter_code
_entity_poly.pdbx_strand_id
1 'polypeptide(L)'
;MDRNTLIGLILIFAILGGSFYLMKPSESEIKQEQRLQDSLKRVKEGLPPVADTTKTPAKTAVNTNQVDSAELKKPFGAAKYGEEKIITLQNEKIIAKITSKGGRVKSVELKNEKNFDGSPLILFDGNNNRFGLMFNAAGQNISTNNLNFQTTDADVSISKGDSKTVKFRLSYNDAQYIEYTYTLKGDDYNLGLDINAVGLQNLIPQDQKTNTFWTGELYCIRKRKM
;
A
#
# COMPACT_ATOMS: atom_id res chain seq x y z
N MET A 1 47.95 22.51 30.35
CA MET A 1 46.53 22.29 30.00
C MET A 1 45.75 23.46 30.54
N ASP A 2 45.13 24.24 29.65
CA ASP A 2 44.46 25.48 30.04
C ASP A 2 43.23 25.20 30.90
N ARG A 3 42.95 26.09 31.86
CA ARG A 3 41.84 25.91 32.82
C ARG A 3 40.50 25.77 32.10
N ASN A 4 40.36 26.43 30.96
CA ASN A 4 39.16 26.38 30.11
C ASN A 4 39.02 25.02 29.42
N THR A 5 40.12 24.39 29.02
CA THR A 5 40.12 23.04 28.44
C THR A 5 39.78 21.97 29.48
N LEU A 6 40.21 22.16 30.74
CA LEU A 6 39.86 21.26 31.85
C LEU A 6 38.37 21.35 32.22
N ILE A 7 37.80 22.56 32.26
CA ILE A 7 36.36 22.77 32.51
C ILE A 7 35.52 22.12 31.40
N GLY A 8 35.93 22.26 30.13
CA GLY A 8 35.22 21.66 29.00
C GLY A 8 35.18 20.13 29.08
N LEU A 9 36.29 19.51 29.45
CA LEU A 9 36.38 18.04 29.59
C LEU A 9 35.44 17.52 30.70
N ILE A 10 35.37 18.21 31.84
CA ILE A 10 34.49 17.83 32.96
C ILE A 10 33.01 17.93 32.55
N LEU A 11 32.63 18.98 31.81
CA LEU A 11 31.27 19.14 31.30
C LEU A 11 30.88 18.02 30.31
N ILE A 12 31.81 17.61 29.44
CA ILE A 12 31.57 16.49 28.52
C ILE A 12 31.32 15.19 29.29
N PHE A 13 32.13 14.89 30.31
CA PHE A 13 31.91 13.70 31.15
C PHE A 13 30.60 13.76 31.94
N ALA A 14 30.19 14.93 32.40
CA ALA A 14 28.91 15.11 33.10
C ALA A 14 27.71 14.85 32.17
N ILE A 15 27.76 15.37 30.93
CA ILE A 15 26.69 15.16 29.92
C ILE A 15 26.62 13.70 29.51
N LEU A 16 27.76 13.06 29.24
CA LEU A 16 27.81 11.65 28.86
C LEU A 16 27.32 10.74 29.99
N GLY A 17 27.73 11.01 31.24
CA GLY A 17 27.25 10.27 32.41
C GLY A 17 25.75 10.41 32.64
N GLY A 18 25.19 11.62 32.48
CA GLY A 18 23.76 11.85 32.59
C GLY A 18 22.95 11.15 31.48
N SER A 19 23.47 11.16 30.25
CA SER A 19 22.80 10.49 29.11
C SER A 19 22.77 8.97 29.28
N PHE A 20 23.85 8.36 29.79
CA PHE A 20 23.89 6.92 30.09
C PHE A 20 22.86 6.49 31.16
N TYR A 21 22.60 7.35 32.14
CA TYR A 21 21.59 7.08 33.16
C TYR A 21 20.16 7.14 32.58
N LEU A 22 19.90 8.08 31.66
CA LEU A 22 18.58 8.24 31.04
C LEU A 22 18.29 7.20 29.94
N MET A 23 19.33 6.72 29.25
CA MET A 23 19.22 5.70 28.19
C MET A 23 19.36 4.25 28.72
N LYS A 24 19.33 4.02 30.04
CA LYS A 24 19.37 2.67 30.60
C LYS A 24 18.10 1.92 30.16
N PRO A 25 18.22 0.79 29.43
CA PRO A 25 17.06 0.05 28.94
C PRO A 25 16.19 -0.45 30.10
N SER A 26 14.88 -0.41 29.91
CA SER A 26 13.91 -0.79 30.95
C SER A 26 13.98 -2.31 31.22
N GLU A 27 13.72 -2.75 32.45
CA GLU A 27 13.77 -4.18 32.81
C GLU A 27 12.82 -5.06 31.96
N SER A 28 11.75 -4.47 31.42
CA SER A 28 10.81 -5.14 30.53
C SER A 28 11.39 -5.45 29.15
N GLU A 29 12.24 -4.57 28.60
CA GLU A 29 12.87 -4.77 27.29
C GLU A 29 13.99 -5.80 27.38
N ILE A 30 14.76 -5.78 28.47
CA ILE A 30 15.80 -6.78 28.74
C ILE A 30 15.20 -8.19 28.83
N LYS A 31 14.03 -8.34 29.48
CA LYS A 31 13.31 -9.63 29.56
C LYS A 31 12.71 -10.06 28.22
N GLN A 32 12.43 -9.15 27.30
CA GLN A 32 11.95 -9.49 25.95
C GLN A 32 13.11 -9.95 25.06
N GLU A 33 14.25 -9.26 25.10
CA GLU A 33 15.44 -9.66 24.36
C GLU A 33 15.98 -11.01 24.84
N GLN A 34 16.02 -11.26 26.15
CA GLN A 34 16.41 -12.58 26.70
C GLN A 34 15.48 -13.69 26.19
N ARG A 35 14.16 -13.47 26.16
CA ARG A 35 13.20 -14.44 25.64
C ARG A 35 13.34 -14.70 24.14
N LEU A 36 13.69 -13.67 23.36
CA LEU A 36 13.97 -13.81 21.95
C LEU A 36 15.26 -14.59 21.71
N GLN A 37 16.33 -14.30 22.47
CA GLN A 37 17.59 -15.03 22.36
C GLN A 37 17.47 -16.50 22.80
N ASP A 38 16.73 -16.77 23.88
CA ASP A 38 16.46 -18.14 24.34
C ASP A 38 15.65 -18.92 23.30
N SER A 39 14.68 -18.26 22.64
CA SER A 39 13.91 -18.88 21.56
C SER A 39 14.78 -19.19 20.34
N LEU A 40 15.66 -18.26 19.94
CA LEU A 40 16.59 -18.44 18.82
C LEU A 40 17.63 -19.55 19.10
N LYS A 41 18.10 -19.65 20.35
CA LYS A 41 19.07 -20.69 20.75
C LYS A 41 18.44 -22.08 20.71
N ARG A 42 17.20 -22.24 21.16
CA ARG A 42 16.50 -23.54 21.09
C ARG A 42 16.14 -23.99 19.68
N VAL A 43 15.82 -23.07 18.77
CA VAL A 43 15.60 -23.39 17.34
C VAL A 43 16.90 -23.88 16.71
N LYS A 44 18.05 -23.27 17.06
CA LYS A 44 19.37 -23.72 16.61
C LYS A 44 19.78 -25.09 17.18
N GLU A 45 19.25 -25.46 18.34
CA GLU A 45 19.48 -26.75 19.01
C GLU A 45 18.45 -27.83 18.64
N GLY A 46 17.49 -27.55 17.73
CA GLY A 46 16.59 -28.56 17.15
C GLY A 46 15.54 -29.14 18.10
N LEU A 47 15.26 -28.48 19.23
CA LEU A 47 14.30 -28.92 20.23
C LEU A 47 12.88 -28.41 19.92
N PRO A 48 11.82 -29.21 20.09
CA PRO A 48 10.44 -28.77 19.86
C PRO A 48 10.03 -27.66 20.86
N PRO A 49 9.21 -26.68 20.43
CA PRO A 49 8.80 -25.58 21.29
C PRO A 49 7.94 -26.10 22.45
N VAL A 50 8.26 -25.68 23.67
CA VAL A 50 7.42 -25.92 24.85
C VAL A 50 6.06 -25.27 24.60
N ALA A 51 5.01 -26.10 24.56
CA ALA A 51 3.64 -25.65 24.42
C ALA A 51 3.23 -24.84 25.66
N ASP A 52 2.91 -23.56 25.45
CA ASP A 52 2.30 -22.73 26.48
C ASP A 52 0.78 -22.91 26.43
N THR A 53 0.21 -23.48 27.49
CA THR A 53 -1.21 -23.82 27.63
C THR A 53 -2.13 -22.61 27.88
N THR A 54 -1.67 -21.38 27.71
CA THR A 54 -2.54 -20.21 27.73
C THR A 54 -3.17 -20.00 26.35
N LYS A 55 -4.25 -20.74 26.09
CA LYS A 55 -5.23 -20.46 25.04
C LYS A 55 -5.76 -19.02 25.19
N THR A 56 -5.08 -18.07 24.56
CA THR A 56 -5.76 -16.97 23.90
C THR A 56 -5.83 -17.40 22.43
N PRO A 57 -7.02 -17.65 21.85
CA PRO A 57 -7.09 -17.97 20.43
C PRO A 57 -6.36 -16.88 19.67
N ALA A 58 -5.57 -17.31 18.69
CA ALA A 58 -4.88 -16.45 17.75
C ALA A 58 -5.79 -15.27 17.44
N LYS A 59 -5.33 -14.06 17.80
CA LYS A 59 -5.87 -12.85 17.25
C LYS A 59 -5.54 -12.94 15.77
N THR A 60 -6.42 -13.59 15.01
CA THR A 60 -6.76 -13.17 13.65
C THR A 60 -6.68 -11.66 13.73
N ALA A 61 -5.80 -11.06 12.94
CA ALA A 61 -5.79 -9.62 12.74
C ALA A 61 -7.13 -9.26 12.10
N VAL A 62 -8.19 -9.26 12.91
CA VAL A 62 -9.32 -8.41 12.71
C VAL A 62 -8.70 -7.04 12.90
N ASN A 63 -8.36 -6.41 11.78
CA ASN A 63 -8.38 -4.97 11.70
C ASN A 63 -9.80 -4.57 12.10
N THR A 64 -10.07 -4.50 13.41
CA THR A 64 -11.07 -3.56 13.89
C THR A 64 -10.44 -2.21 13.62
N ASN A 65 -10.51 -1.78 12.37
CA ASN A 65 -10.65 -0.39 12.03
C ASN A 65 -11.78 0.07 12.93
N GLN A 66 -11.45 0.64 14.08
CA GLN A 66 -12.45 1.21 14.96
C GLN A 66 -13.03 2.35 14.13
N VAL A 67 -14.20 2.08 13.55
CA VAL A 67 -14.80 2.97 12.56
C VAL A 67 -15.20 4.22 13.31
N ASP A 68 -14.44 5.29 13.11
CA ASP A 68 -14.74 6.57 13.71
C ASP A 68 -16.01 7.10 13.04
N SER A 69 -17.08 7.19 13.82
CA SER A 69 -18.36 7.69 13.36
C SER A 69 -18.30 9.15 12.88
N ALA A 70 -17.33 9.94 13.35
CA ALA A 70 -17.06 11.27 12.83
C ALA A 70 -16.38 11.23 11.45
N GLU A 71 -15.50 10.25 11.23
CA GLU A 71 -14.79 10.09 9.96
C GLU A 71 -15.72 9.58 8.85
N LEU A 72 -16.67 8.70 9.17
CA LEU A 72 -17.70 8.25 8.21
C LEU A 72 -18.56 9.39 7.66
N LYS A 73 -18.77 10.45 8.45
CA LYS A 73 -19.56 11.62 8.05
C LYS A 73 -18.80 12.56 7.11
N LYS A 74 -17.46 12.40 7.00
CA LYS A 74 -16.65 13.20 6.08
C LYS A 74 -16.83 12.72 4.64
N PRO A 75 -16.60 13.60 3.65
CA PRO A 75 -16.60 13.20 2.24
C PRO A 75 -15.69 12.00 1.98
N PHE A 76 -16.26 10.96 1.37
CA PHE A 76 -15.59 9.68 1.09
C PHE A 76 -15.05 8.94 2.33
N GLY A 77 -15.54 9.26 3.54
CA GLY A 77 -15.11 8.66 4.79
C GLY A 77 -15.29 7.14 4.83
N ALA A 78 -16.42 6.64 4.32
CA ALA A 78 -16.69 5.21 4.22
C ALA A 78 -15.66 4.45 3.37
N ALA A 79 -15.11 5.08 2.32
CA ALA A 79 -14.12 4.47 1.45
C ALA A 79 -12.77 4.21 2.16
N LYS A 80 -12.50 4.84 3.31
CA LYS A 80 -11.29 4.57 4.11
C LYS A 80 -11.29 3.20 4.77
N TYR A 81 -12.47 2.62 4.97
CA TYR A 81 -12.65 1.41 5.78
C TYR A 81 -12.98 0.15 4.95
N GLY A 82 -13.04 0.26 3.62
CA GLY A 82 -13.29 -0.88 2.74
C GLY A 82 -12.15 -1.91 2.72
N GLU A 83 -12.50 -3.16 2.41
CA GLU A 83 -11.52 -4.21 2.16
C GLU A 83 -10.88 -4.03 0.77
N GLU A 84 -9.57 -4.27 0.70
CA GLU A 84 -8.85 -4.28 -0.56
C GLU A 84 -9.24 -5.53 -1.38
N LYS A 85 -9.73 -5.32 -2.60
CA LYS A 85 -10.01 -6.35 -3.59
C LYS A 85 -9.04 -6.18 -4.76
N ILE A 86 -8.64 -7.27 -5.38
CA ILE A 86 -7.75 -7.26 -6.54
C ILE A 86 -8.52 -7.92 -7.68
N ILE A 87 -8.61 -7.23 -8.82
CA ILE A 87 -9.18 -7.74 -10.06
C ILE A 87 -8.05 -7.94 -11.08
N THR A 88 -8.03 -9.09 -11.72
CA THR A 88 -7.05 -9.46 -12.74
C THR A 88 -7.66 -9.32 -14.13
N LEU A 89 -7.07 -8.46 -14.96
CA LEU A 89 -7.35 -8.37 -16.39
C LEU A 89 -6.19 -9.02 -17.13
N GLN A 90 -6.45 -10.05 -17.91
CA GLN A 90 -5.43 -10.74 -18.69
C GLN A 90 -5.84 -10.96 -20.13
N ASN A 91 -4.85 -10.92 -21.03
CA ASN A 91 -5.04 -11.23 -22.45
C ASN A 91 -3.90 -12.13 -22.95
N GLU A 92 -3.64 -12.17 -24.26
CA GLU A 92 -2.54 -12.96 -24.83
C GLU A 92 -1.14 -12.42 -24.46
N LYS A 93 -1.03 -11.12 -24.15
CA LYS A 93 0.23 -10.39 -24.04
C LYS A 93 0.59 -9.96 -22.62
N ILE A 94 -0.37 -9.64 -21.77
CA ILE A 94 -0.14 -9.10 -20.43
C ILE A 94 -1.11 -9.69 -19.39
N ILE A 95 -0.70 -9.61 -18.13
CA ILE A 95 -1.54 -9.82 -16.94
C ILE A 95 -1.44 -8.56 -16.09
N ALA A 96 -2.53 -7.81 -15.98
CA ALA A 96 -2.63 -6.61 -15.15
C ALA A 96 -3.49 -6.88 -13.92
N LYS A 97 -2.95 -6.64 -12.73
CA LYS A 97 -3.70 -6.71 -11.48
C LYS A 97 -4.04 -5.31 -11.01
N ILE A 98 -5.30 -5.03 -10.76
CA ILE A 98 -5.82 -3.72 -10.35
C ILE A 98 -6.37 -3.86 -8.95
N THR A 99 -5.91 -3.01 -8.03
CA THR A 99 -6.38 -3.00 -6.65
C THR A 99 -7.49 -1.97 -6.47
N SER A 100 -8.51 -2.35 -5.70
CA SER A 100 -9.58 -1.45 -5.30
C SER A 100 -9.05 -0.33 -4.40
N LYS A 101 -7.94 -0.54 -3.68
CA LYS A 101 -7.28 0.49 -2.90
C LYS A 101 -6.53 1.45 -3.82
N GLY A 102 -7.06 2.66 -3.96
CA GLY A 102 -6.59 3.66 -4.91
C GLY A 102 -7.13 3.48 -6.32
N GLY A 103 -7.89 2.41 -6.58
CA GLY A 103 -8.33 2.04 -7.93
C GLY A 103 -7.16 1.94 -8.90
N ARG A 104 -5.97 1.52 -8.44
CA ARG A 104 -4.70 1.65 -9.18
C ARG A 104 -4.19 0.30 -9.67
N VAL A 105 -3.35 0.34 -10.70
CA VAL A 105 -2.66 -0.87 -11.18
C VAL A 105 -1.61 -1.29 -10.14
N LYS A 106 -1.74 -2.49 -9.59
CA LYS A 106 -0.84 -3.07 -8.58
C LYS A 106 0.37 -3.73 -9.23
N SER A 107 0.15 -4.48 -10.29
CA SER A 107 1.22 -5.17 -11.01
C SER A 107 0.89 -5.35 -12.48
N VAL A 108 1.92 -5.39 -13.32
CA VAL A 108 1.81 -5.78 -14.73
C VAL A 108 2.91 -6.77 -15.06
N GLU A 109 2.50 -7.94 -15.53
CA GLU A 109 3.37 -8.98 -16.08
C GLU A 109 3.24 -9.02 -17.61
N LEU A 110 4.37 -9.11 -18.31
CA LEU A 110 4.42 -9.34 -19.75
C LEU A 110 4.53 -10.84 -20.02
N LYS A 111 3.51 -11.41 -20.66
CA LYS A 111 3.45 -12.84 -21.02
C LYS A 111 4.48 -13.13 -22.10
N ASN A 112 5.03 -14.34 -22.07
CA ASN A 112 6.08 -14.83 -22.98
C ASN A 112 7.41 -14.06 -22.89
N GLU A 113 7.56 -13.15 -21.92
CA GLU A 113 8.78 -12.43 -21.66
C GLU A 113 9.40 -12.88 -20.34
N LYS A 114 10.73 -12.96 -20.30
CA LYS A 114 11.47 -13.41 -19.13
C LYS A 114 12.60 -12.45 -18.79
N ASN A 115 12.88 -12.35 -17.49
CA ASN A 115 14.07 -11.69 -16.97
C ASN A 115 15.33 -12.49 -17.30
N PHE A 116 16.50 -11.87 -17.07
CA PHE A 116 17.81 -12.50 -17.26
C PHE A 116 17.97 -13.83 -16.49
N ASP A 117 17.34 -13.94 -15.32
CA ASP A 117 17.35 -15.11 -14.45
C ASP A 117 16.32 -16.19 -14.85
N GLY A 118 15.52 -15.95 -15.89
CA GLY A 118 14.47 -16.85 -16.37
C GLY A 118 13.12 -16.71 -15.69
N SER A 119 12.97 -15.82 -14.71
CA SER A 119 11.68 -15.50 -14.06
C SER A 119 10.74 -14.73 -15.01
N PRO A 120 9.41 -14.74 -14.81
CA PRO A 120 8.47 -13.92 -15.58
C PRO A 120 8.82 -12.43 -15.52
N LEU A 121 8.68 -11.72 -16.64
CA LEU A 121 8.95 -10.29 -16.70
C LEU A 121 7.80 -9.47 -16.09
N ILE A 122 7.99 -9.02 -14.85
CA ILE A 122 7.07 -8.12 -14.15
C ILE A 122 7.65 -6.70 -14.19
N LEU A 123 6.88 -5.74 -14.69
CA LEU A 123 7.34 -4.35 -14.87
C LEU A 123 7.45 -3.61 -13.53
N PHE A 124 6.47 -3.85 -12.67
CA PHE A 124 6.39 -3.34 -11.30
C PHE A 124 5.41 -4.24 -10.52
N ASP A 125 5.62 -4.33 -9.22
CA ASP A 125 4.73 -5.05 -8.30
C ASP A 125 4.62 -4.35 -6.94
N GLY A 126 3.52 -4.61 -6.26
CA GLY A 126 3.31 -4.22 -4.88
C GLY A 126 2.76 -2.80 -4.70
N ASN A 127 3.02 -2.25 -3.51
CA ASN A 127 2.34 -1.04 -3.04
C ASN A 127 3.05 0.26 -3.44
N ASN A 128 4.23 0.16 -4.07
CA ASN A 128 5.08 1.31 -4.40
C ASN A 128 4.54 2.13 -5.57
N ASN A 129 3.71 1.54 -6.45
CA ASN A 129 3.09 2.27 -7.55
C ASN A 129 1.94 3.14 -7.05
N ARG A 130 2.18 4.43 -6.81
CA ARG A 130 1.16 5.39 -6.34
C ARG A 130 0.46 6.04 -7.52
N PHE A 131 -0.87 6.02 -7.49
CA PHE A 131 -1.69 6.65 -8.50
C PHE A 131 -2.95 7.20 -7.85
N GLY A 132 -3.33 8.42 -8.20
CA GLY A 132 -4.58 8.96 -7.72
C GLY A 132 -4.81 10.41 -8.10
N LEU A 133 -5.96 10.90 -7.65
CA LEU A 133 -6.37 12.29 -7.73
C LEU A 133 -6.21 12.93 -6.36
N MET A 134 -5.84 14.19 -6.36
CA MET A 134 -5.94 15.09 -5.22
C MET A 134 -6.91 16.21 -5.56
N PHE A 135 -7.94 16.36 -4.74
CA PHE A 135 -8.96 17.40 -4.91
C PHE A 135 -9.57 17.76 -3.56
N ASN A 136 -10.10 18.97 -3.43
CA ASN A 136 -10.92 19.32 -2.28
C ASN A 136 -12.38 18.93 -2.55
N ALA A 137 -13.01 18.30 -1.58
CA ALA A 137 -14.46 18.10 -1.56
C ALA A 137 -15.02 18.56 -0.23
N ALA A 138 -15.98 19.49 -0.26
CA ALA A 138 -16.62 20.06 0.94
C ALA A 138 -15.62 20.47 2.05
N GLY A 139 -14.53 21.13 1.67
CA GLY A 139 -13.51 21.63 2.60
C GLY A 139 -12.48 20.59 3.05
N GLN A 140 -12.58 19.33 2.60
CA GLN A 140 -11.62 18.27 2.91
C GLN A 140 -10.71 17.97 1.72
N ASN A 141 -9.40 17.85 1.96
CA ASN A 141 -8.46 17.40 0.92
C ASN A 141 -8.56 15.87 0.80
N ILE A 142 -8.96 15.41 -0.38
CA ILE A 142 -9.16 14.00 -0.68
C ILE A 142 -8.02 13.52 -1.57
N SER A 143 -7.39 12.41 -1.17
CA SER A 143 -6.43 11.68 -1.99
C SER A 143 -6.98 10.30 -2.28
N THR A 144 -7.26 10.00 -3.55
CA THR A 144 -7.92 8.74 -3.91
C THR A 144 -7.02 7.52 -3.72
N ASN A 145 -5.68 7.68 -3.76
CA ASN A 145 -4.71 6.58 -3.64
C ASN A 145 -4.89 5.71 -2.39
N ASN A 146 -5.42 6.27 -1.30
CA ASN A 146 -5.60 5.57 -0.02
C ASN A 146 -7.06 5.17 0.25
N LEU A 147 -7.97 5.43 -0.70
CA LEU A 147 -9.38 5.12 -0.58
C LEU A 147 -9.70 3.81 -1.30
N ASN A 148 -10.59 3.02 -0.73
CA ASN A 148 -11.05 1.79 -1.34
C ASN A 148 -12.24 2.08 -2.26
N PHE A 149 -12.01 1.90 -3.55
CA PHE A 149 -13.05 1.89 -4.56
C PHE A 149 -13.86 0.60 -4.43
N GLN A 150 -15.10 0.64 -4.87
CA GLN A 150 -15.96 -0.52 -4.97
C GLN A 150 -15.99 -1.00 -6.42
N THR A 151 -16.05 -2.30 -6.60
CA THR A 151 -16.25 -2.92 -7.92
C THR A 151 -17.15 -4.13 -7.77
N THR A 152 -17.98 -4.36 -8.78
CA THR A 152 -18.80 -5.55 -8.94
C THR A 152 -18.26 -6.47 -10.03
N ASP A 153 -17.22 -6.04 -10.73
CA ASP A 153 -16.58 -6.83 -11.77
C ASP A 153 -15.68 -7.89 -11.14
N ALA A 154 -15.49 -8.98 -11.87
CA ALA A 154 -14.64 -10.11 -11.49
C ALA A 154 -13.40 -10.17 -12.39
N ASP A 155 -12.53 -11.15 -12.14
CA ASP A 155 -11.39 -11.41 -13.01
C ASP A 155 -11.83 -11.69 -14.45
N VAL A 156 -11.08 -11.14 -15.41
CA VAL A 156 -11.42 -11.19 -16.83
C VAL A 156 -10.25 -11.72 -17.65
N SER A 157 -10.52 -12.71 -18.50
CA SER A 157 -9.63 -13.14 -19.58
C SER A 157 -10.20 -12.69 -20.93
N ILE A 158 -9.41 -11.99 -21.73
CA ILE A 158 -9.83 -11.43 -23.02
C ILE A 158 -9.22 -12.25 -24.15
N SER A 159 -10.08 -12.77 -25.03
CA SER A 159 -9.69 -13.46 -26.26
C SER A 159 -9.25 -12.46 -27.34
N LYS A 160 -8.44 -12.93 -28.28
CA LYS A 160 -7.98 -12.12 -29.42
C LYS A 160 -9.17 -11.53 -30.20
N GLY A 161 -9.09 -10.23 -30.51
CA GLY A 161 -10.16 -9.50 -31.20
C GLY A 161 -11.27 -8.95 -30.30
N ASP A 162 -11.34 -9.39 -29.04
CA ASP A 162 -12.27 -8.83 -28.06
C ASP A 162 -11.68 -7.65 -27.29
N SER A 163 -12.56 -6.90 -26.63
CA SER A 163 -12.19 -5.91 -25.62
C SER A 163 -13.11 -6.05 -24.41
N LYS A 164 -12.54 -5.89 -23.22
CA LYS A 164 -13.28 -5.91 -21.96
C LYS A 164 -12.88 -4.73 -21.10
N THR A 165 -13.80 -4.37 -20.23
CA THR A 165 -13.67 -3.22 -19.35
C THR A 165 -14.01 -3.64 -17.92
N VAL A 166 -13.28 -3.08 -16.96
CA VAL A 166 -13.52 -3.24 -15.52
C VAL A 166 -13.62 -1.86 -14.89
N LYS A 167 -14.59 -1.68 -14.00
CA LYS A 167 -14.95 -0.40 -13.38
C LYS A 167 -14.73 -0.43 -11.88
N PHE A 168 -14.15 0.65 -11.38
CA PHE A 168 -13.95 0.91 -9.96
C PHE A 168 -14.62 2.22 -9.61
N ARG A 169 -15.51 2.21 -8.63
CA ARG A 169 -16.30 3.37 -8.22
C ARG A 169 -15.95 3.80 -6.80
N LEU A 170 -15.55 5.05 -6.65
CA LEU A 170 -15.40 5.74 -5.38
C LEU A 170 -16.64 6.62 -5.15
N SER A 171 -17.59 6.12 -4.36
CA SER A 171 -18.87 6.78 -4.11
C SER A 171 -18.80 7.76 -2.94
N TYR A 172 -19.37 8.95 -3.14
CA TYR A 172 -19.80 9.83 -2.06
C TYR A 172 -21.25 9.47 -1.65
N ASN A 173 -22.12 9.26 -2.64
CA ASN A 173 -23.44 8.63 -2.52
C ASN A 173 -23.80 7.95 -3.86
N ASP A 174 -25.03 7.47 -4.00
CA ASP A 174 -25.47 6.72 -5.19
C ASP A 174 -25.43 7.54 -6.49
N ALA A 175 -25.62 8.86 -6.41
CA ALA A 175 -25.64 9.76 -7.56
C ALA A 175 -24.30 10.50 -7.79
N GLN A 176 -23.41 10.52 -6.79
CA GLN A 176 -22.19 11.31 -6.79
C GLN A 176 -20.97 10.41 -6.55
N TYR A 177 -20.13 10.24 -7.55
CA TYR A 177 -19.00 9.31 -7.49
C TYR A 177 -17.90 9.63 -8.51
N ILE A 178 -16.72 9.05 -8.29
CA ILE A 178 -15.63 8.98 -9.26
C ILE A 178 -15.53 7.53 -9.76
N GLU A 179 -15.55 7.33 -11.07
CA GLU A 179 -15.43 6.01 -11.70
C GLU A 179 -14.13 5.94 -12.50
N TYR A 180 -13.30 4.96 -12.18
CA TYR A 180 -12.14 4.57 -12.97
C TYR A 180 -12.51 3.37 -13.83
N THR A 181 -12.34 3.52 -15.13
CA THR A 181 -12.71 2.53 -16.13
C THR A 181 -11.45 2.05 -16.82
N TYR A 182 -11.11 0.78 -16.61
CA TYR A 182 -9.95 0.14 -17.21
C TYR A 182 -10.36 -0.71 -18.39
N THR A 183 -9.76 -0.48 -19.56
CA THR A 183 -10.09 -1.21 -20.79
C THR A 183 -8.86 -1.91 -21.35
N LEU A 184 -8.99 -3.19 -21.66
CA LEU A 184 -7.94 -4.00 -22.28
C LEU A 184 -8.50 -4.73 -23.51
N LYS A 185 -7.73 -4.70 -24.60
CA LYS A 185 -8.01 -5.45 -25.84
C LYS A 185 -7.24 -6.76 -25.85
N GLY A 186 -7.75 -7.79 -26.53
CA GLY A 186 -7.17 -9.15 -26.50
C GLY A 186 -5.73 -9.28 -26.99
N ASP A 187 -5.30 -8.40 -27.89
CA ASP A 187 -4.01 -8.42 -28.57
C ASP A 187 -3.21 -7.12 -28.41
N ASP A 188 -3.46 -6.37 -27.35
CA ASP A 188 -2.78 -5.09 -27.06
C ASP A 188 -1.96 -5.15 -25.76
N TYR A 189 -0.88 -4.36 -25.70
CA TYR A 189 -0.11 -4.11 -24.47
C TYR A 189 -0.66 -2.90 -23.68
N ASN A 190 -1.51 -2.09 -24.30
CA ASN A 190 -2.05 -0.88 -23.69
C ASN A 190 -3.25 -1.21 -22.78
N LEU A 191 -3.10 -0.86 -21.50
CA LEU A 191 -4.21 -0.79 -20.56
C LEU A 191 -4.74 0.65 -20.54
N GLY A 192 -5.92 0.86 -21.13
CA GLY A 192 -6.60 2.15 -21.13
C GLY A 192 -7.17 2.47 -19.75
N LEU A 193 -7.13 3.75 -19.36
CA LEU A 193 -7.75 4.26 -18.14
C LEU A 193 -8.55 5.52 -18.47
N ASP A 194 -9.84 5.48 -18.21
CA ASP A 194 -10.75 6.62 -18.26
C ASP A 194 -11.24 6.95 -16.85
N ILE A 195 -11.23 8.24 -16.51
CA ILE A 195 -11.66 8.73 -15.20
C ILE A 195 -12.86 9.64 -15.38
N ASN A 196 -13.99 9.27 -14.79
CA ASN A 196 -15.24 10.01 -14.87
C ASN A 196 -15.69 10.46 -13.48
N ALA A 197 -15.88 11.76 -13.30
CA ALA A 197 -16.51 12.33 -12.10
C ALA A 197 -17.98 12.63 -12.40
N VAL A 198 -18.89 11.96 -11.70
CA VAL A 198 -20.34 12.06 -11.91
C VAL A 198 -20.97 12.77 -10.72
N GLY A 199 -21.74 13.83 -10.97
CA GLY A 199 -22.51 14.54 -9.94
C GLY A 199 -21.69 15.34 -8.91
N LEU A 200 -20.38 15.49 -9.08
CA LEU A 200 -19.49 16.11 -8.09
C LEU A 200 -19.33 17.64 -8.23
N GLN A 201 -20.06 18.27 -9.14
CA GLN A 201 -19.92 19.70 -9.47
C GLN A 201 -20.17 20.63 -8.28
N ASN A 202 -21.05 20.23 -7.36
CA ASN A 202 -21.36 21.01 -6.15
C ASN A 202 -20.43 20.69 -4.97
N LEU A 203 -19.65 19.60 -5.04
CA LEU A 203 -18.73 19.19 -3.97
C LEU A 203 -17.31 19.70 -4.21
N ILE A 204 -16.89 19.70 -5.47
CA ILE A 204 -15.58 20.16 -5.91
C ILE A 204 -15.74 21.58 -6.43
N PRO A 205 -15.13 22.59 -5.79
CA PRO A 205 -15.24 23.98 -6.25
C PRO A 205 -14.74 24.11 -7.70
N GLN A 206 -15.49 24.82 -8.54
CA GLN A 206 -15.24 24.89 -9.98
C GLN A 206 -13.92 25.64 -10.33
N ASP A 207 -13.43 26.47 -9.42
CA ASP A 207 -12.18 27.21 -9.52
C ASP A 207 -10.95 26.40 -9.04
N GLN A 208 -11.15 25.20 -8.50
CA GLN A 208 -10.05 24.37 -8.04
C GLN A 208 -9.40 23.55 -9.16
N LYS A 209 -8.07 23.57 -9.15
CA LYS A 209 -7.25 22.65 -9.93
C LYS A 209 -7.25 21.28 -9.25
N THR A 210 -7.85 20.28 -9.90
CA THR A 210 -7.65 18.88 -9.53
C THR A 210 -6.27 18.42 -9.99
N ASN A 211 -5.47 17.87 -9.08
CA ASN A 211 -4.13 17.38 -9.42
C ASN A 211 -4.17 15.85 -9.59
N THR A 212 -3.74 15.37 -10.75
CA THR A 212 -3.52 13.95 -11.00
C THR A 212 -2.04 13.65 -10.77
N PHE A 213 -1.74 12.63 -9.97
CA PHE A 213 -0.37 12.19 -9.77
C PHE A 213 -0.22 10.71 -10.07
N TRP A 214 0.90 10.38 -10.69
CA TRP A 214 1.34 9.01 -10.91
C TRP A 214 2.82 8.89 -10.56
N THR A 215 3.16 7.90 -9.75
CA THR A 215 4.54 7.61 -9.35
C THR A 215 4.70 6.11 -9.26
N GLY A 216 5.36 5.53 -10.26
CA GLY A 216 5.71 4.12 -10.29
C GLY A 216 7.20 3.91 -10.03
N GLU A 217 7.53 2.89 -9.25
CA GLU A 217 8.89 2.34 -9.21
C GLU A 217 8.95 1.18 -10.20
N LEU A 218 9.69 1.38 -11.30
CA LEU A 218 9.90 0.33 -12.30
C LEU A 218 11.11 -0.51 -11.91
N TYR A 219 11.00 -1.83 -12.06
CA TYR A 219 12.15 -2.70 -11.88
C TYR A 219 13.17 -2.50 -13.00
N CYS A 220 14.46 -2.66 -12.68
CA CYS A 220 15.53 -2.65 -13.68
C CYS A 220 15.42 -3.92 -14.53
N ILE A 221 14.97 -3.77 -15.78
CA ILE A 221 14.81 -4.88 -16.71
C ILE A 221 16.16 -5.16 -17.39
N ARG A 222 16.71 -6.36 -17.20
CA ARG A 222 17.85 -6.86 -17.97
C ARG A 222 17.40 -8.04 -18.81
N LYS A 223 17.41 -7.88 -20.13
CA LYS A 223 17.20 -8.99 -21.06
C LYS A 223 18.53 -9.66 -21.40
N ARG A 224 18.59 -10.99 -21.31
CA ARG A 224 19.68 -11.78 -21.88
C ARG A 224 19.50 -11.78 -23.39
N LYS A 225 20.44 -11.21 -24.16
CA LYS A 225 20.50 -11.47 -25.60
C LYS A 225 20.75 -12.97 -25.77
N MET A 226 19.81 -13.67 -26.40
CA MET A 226 20.06 -14.99 -26.97
C MET A 226 20.88 -14.83 -28.25
#